data_AF-A0A357T972-F1
#
_entry.id   AF-A0A357T972-F1
#
_cell.length_a   1.000
_cell.length_b   1.000
_cell.length_c   1.000
_cell.angle_alpha   90.00
_cell.angle_beta   90.00
_cell.angle_gamma   90.00
#
_symmetry.space_group_name_H-M   'P 1'
#
loop_
_entity.id
_entity.type
_entity.pdbx_description
1 polymer ?
#
loop_
_entity_poly.entity_id
_entity_poly.type
_entity_poly.pdbx_seq_one_letter_code
_entity_poly.pdbx_strand_id
1 'polypeptide(L)' 'LVESYFANPFGPYQKQEETDLLLDRYFNALFAYNIKVGEIYTQLGVEGKEKSGPRDAAMELFKEITSL' A
#
# COMPACT_ATOMS: atom_id res chain seq x y z
N LEU A 1 8.48 -4.97 9.01
CA LEU A 1 7.28 -5.31 8.23
C LEU A 1 6.07 -4.88 9.04
N VAL A 2 5.04 -4.33 8.40
CA VAL A 2 3.83 -3.86 9.10
C VAL A 2 2.93 -5.08 9.33
N GLU A 3 2.60 -5.37 10.57
CA GLU A 3 1.81 -6.56 10.95
C GLU A 3 0.32 -6.26 11.09
N SER A 4 -0.10 -5.02 10.82
CA SER A 4 -1.46 -4.54 11.05
C SER A 4 -2.06 -3.87 9.81
N TYR A 5 -3.34 -4.16 9.57
CA TYR A 5 -4.16 -3.41 8.64
C TYR A 5 -4.27 -1.93 9.01
N PHE A 6 -4.45 -1.06 8.01
CA PHE A 6 -4.78 0.33 8.25
C PHE A 6 -6.06 0.41 9.11
N ALA A 7 -5.94 0.98 10.31
CA ALA A 7 -6.94 0.91 11.35
C ALA A 7 -8.12 1.85 11.06
N ASN A 8 -9.06 1.38 10.24
CA ASN A 8 -10.41 1.93 10.16
C ASN A 8 -11.30 1.17 11.17
N PRO A 9 -12.15 1.83 11.99
CA PRO A 9 -13.08 1.16 12.90
C PRO A 9 -14.06 0.17 12.23
N PHE A 10 -14.22 0.22 10.89
CA PHE A 10 -15.06 -0.70 10.12
C PHE A 10 -14.33 -1.22 8.87
N GLY A 11 -13.24 -1.96 9.07
CA GLY A 11 -12.36 -2.33 7.98
C GLY A 11 -11.73 -3.71 8.11
N PRO A 12 -10.62 -3.93 7.40
CA PRO A 12 -9.91 -5.20 7.35
C PRO A 12 -9.52 -5.78 8.72
N TYR A 13 -9.26 -4.92 9.71
CA TYR A 13 -8.92 -5.37 11.05
C TYR A 13 -10.06 -6.14 11.74
N GLN A 14 -11.32 -5.77 11.51
CA GLN A 14 -12.49 -6.43 12.11
C GLN A 14 -12.94 -7.67 11.32
N LYS A 15 -12.53 -7.78 10.06
CA LYS A 15 -12.89 -8.86 9.12
C LYS A 15 -11.66 -9.42 8.43
N GLN A 16 -10.68 -9.82 9.24
CA GLN A 16 -9.37 -10.21 8.75
C GLN A 16 -9.46 -11.47 7.89
N GLU A 17 -10.17 -12.51 8.35
CA GLU A 17 -10.33 -13.75 7.59
C GLU A 17 -10.95 -13.50 6.20
N GLU A 18 -12.02 -12.71 6.11
CA GLU A 18 -12.63 -12.39 4.82
C GLU A 18 -11.75 -11.49 3.96
N THR A 19 -10.96 -10.60 4.59
CA THR A 19 -10.06 -9.71 3.85
C THR A 19 -8.87 -10.48 3.28
N ASP A 20 -8.26 -11.38 4.05
CA ASP A 20 -7.12 -12.20 3.63
C ASP A 20 -7.50 -13.00 2.36
N LEU A 21 -8.69 -13.59 2.32
CA LEU A 21 -9.21 -14.30 1.13
C LEU A 21 -9.31 -13.39 -0.11
N LEU A 22 -9.69 -12.14 0.08
CA LEU A 22 -9.76 -11.17 -1.02
C LEU A 22 -8.37 -10.74 -1.46
N LEU A 23 -7.44 -10.51 -0.53
CA LEU A 23 -6.05 -10.16 -0.86
C LEU A 23 -5.42 -11.23 -1.73
N ASP A 24 -5.49 -12.50 -1.31
CA ASP A 24 -4.96 -13.61 -2.10
C ASP A 24 -5.55 -13.64 -3.50
N ARG A 25 -6.88 -13.48 -3.62
CA ARG A 25 -7.56 -13.46 -4.92
C ARG A 25 -7.04 -12.34 -5.82
N TYR A 26 -6.95 -11.12 -5.31
CA TYR A 26 -6.56 -9.96 -6.12
C TYR A 26 -5.08 -9.98 -6.46
N PHE A 27 -4.18 -10.24 -5.51
CA PHE A 27 -2.74 -10.28 -5.78
C PHE A 27 -2.37 -11.40 -6.75
N ASN A 28 -2.95 -12.61 -6.59
CA ASN A 28 -2.74 -13.69 -7.55
C ASN A 28 -3.18 -13.30 -8.96
N ALA A 29 -4.30 -12.61 -9.11
CA ALA A 29 -4.74 -12.11 -10.41
C ALA A 29 -3.75 -11.08 -10.97
N LEU A 30 -3.34 -10.08 -10.16
CA LEU A 30 -2.39 -9.05 -10.60
C LEU A 30 -1.08 -9.67 -11.10
N PHE A 31 -0.53 -10.65 -10.38
CA PHE A 31 0.68 -11.35 -10.80
C PHE A 31 0.47 -12.20 -12.05
N ALA A 32 -0.66 -12.91 -12.17
CA ALA A 32 -0.97 -13.71 -13.35
C ALA A 32 -1.09 -12.86 -14.63
N TYR A 33 -1.57 -11.63 -14.52
CA TYR A 33 -1.65 -10.67 -15.62
C TYR A 33 -0.35 -9.86 -15.82
N ASN A 34 0.73 -10.20 -15.13
CA ASN A 34 2.01 -9.47 -15.16
C ASN A 34 1.86 -7.96 -14.86
N ILE A 35 0.91 -7.60 -14.00
CA ILE A 35 0.74 -6.23 -13.54
C ILE A 35 1.85 -5.91 -12.55
N LYS A 36 2.47 -4.73 -12.69
CA LYS A 36 3.48 -4.24 -11.75
C LYS A 36 2.84 -3.97 -10.39
N VAL A 37 3.31 -4.68 -9.36
CA VAL A 37 2.92 -4.51 -7.97
C VAL A 37 4.12 -3.98 -7.19
N GLY A 38 3.91 -3.03 -6.30
CA GLY A 38 4.98 -2.43 -5.50
C GLY A 38 4.48 -1.84 -4.20
N GLU A 39 5.43 -1.38 -3.38
CA GLU A 39 5.19 -0.76 -2.09
C GLU A 39 5.65 0.71 -2.12
N ILE A 40 4.98 1.56 -1.34
CA ILE A 40 5.31 2.98 -1.22
C ILE A 40 5.61 3.34 0.24
N TYR A 41 6.75 3.99 0.47
CA TYR A 41 7.23 4.37 1.79
C TYR A 41 6.96 5.85 2.04
N THR A 42 5.91 6.16 2.79
CA THR A 42 5.47 7.56 3.02
C THR A 42 6.25 8.29 4.11
N GLN A 43 7.10 7.59 4.87
CA GLN A 43 7.89 8.15 5.99
C GLN A 43 7.06 8.89 7.05
N LEU A 44 5.76 8.59 7.19
CA LEU A 44 4.88 9.25 8.17
C LEU A 44 5.32 9.09 9.63
N GLY A 45 5.94 7.96 9.95
CA GLY A 45 6.46 7.67 11.30
C GLY A 45 7.89 8.16 11.55
N VAL A 46 8.51 8.86 10.59
CA VAL A 46 9.86 9.40 10.73
C VAL A 46 9.76 10.85 11.22
N GLU A 47 10.39 11.13 12.36
CA GLU A 47 10.40 12.47 12.96
C GLU A 47 10.93 13.52 11.97
N GLY A 48 10.15 14.60 11.78
CA GLY A 48 10.48 15.69 10.85
C GLY A 48 10.17 15.39 9.37
N LYS A 49 9.59 14.23 9.06
CA LYS A 49 9.17 13.83 7.70
C LYS A 49 7.67 13.68 7.54
N GLU A 50 6.87 14.07 8.52
CA GLU A 50 5.41 13.91 8.54
C GLU A 50 4.73 14.60 7.35
N LYS A 51 5.33 15.70 6.85
CA LYS A 51 4.85 16.45 5.68
C LYS A 51 5.66 16.18 4.41
N SER A 52 6.98 16.16 4.49
CA SER A 52 7.86 15.99 3.33
C SER A 52 7.89 14.55 2.84
N GLY A 53 7.85 13.56 3.73
CA GLY A 53 7.82 12.14 3.40
C GLY A 53 6.67 11.75 2.47
N PRO A 54 5.40 12.04 2.82
CA PRO A 54 4.27 11.73 1.95
C PRO A 54 4.35 12.45 0.59
N ARG A 55 4.87 13.68 0.59
CA ARG A 55 5.09 14.44 -0.65
C ARG A 55 6.14 13.75 -1.53
N ASP A 56 7.29 13.40 -0.98
CA ASP A 56 8.39 12.75 -1.70
C ASP A 56 7.95 11.40 -2.25
N ALA A 57 7.24 10.61 -1.44
CA ALA A 57 6.63 9.34 -1.86
C ALA A 57 5.65 9.52 -3.02
N ALA A 58 4.76 10.52 -2.95
CA ALA A 58 3.83 10.82 -4.03
C ALA A 58 4.55 11.25 -5.31
N MET A 59 5.66 11.98 -5.22
CA MET A 59 6.48 12.36 -6.37
C MET A 59 7.14 11.13 -7.01
N GLU A 60 7.63 10.17 -6.23
CA GLU A 60 8.16 8.91 -6.76
C GLU A 60 7.07 8.08 -7.44
N LEU A 61 5.90 7.94 -6.83
CA LEU A 61 4.76 7.29 -7.47
C LEU A 61 4.39 7.98 -8.79
N PHE A 62 4.39 9.31 -8.82
CA PHE A 62 4.10 10.07 -10.04
C PHE A 62 5.11 9.79 -11.16
N LYS A 63 6.40 9.70 -10.84
CA LYS A 63 7.43 9.30 -11.81
C LYS A 63 7.17 7.89 -12.35
N GLU A 64 6.88 6.94 -11.47
CA GLU A 64 6.62 5.55 -11.85
C GLU A 64 5.40 5.42 -12.78
N ILE A 65 4.30 6.13 -12.52
CA ILE A 65 3.09 6.05 -13.35
C ILE A 65 3.19 6.84 -14.67
N THR A 66 4.05 7.86 -14.74
CA THR A 66 4.26 8.67 -15.96
C THR A 66 5.40 8.18 -16.84
N SER A 67 6.26 7.30 -16.31
CA SER A 67 7.33 6.64 -17.08
C SER A 67 6.85 5.35 -17.78
N LEU A 68 5.61 4.94 -17.54
CA LEU A 68 4.89 3.89 -18.27
C LEU A 68 4.30 4.45 -19.57
#